data_AF-A0A805ZFL6-F1
#
_entry.id   AF-A0A805ZFL6-F1
#
_cell.length_a   1.000
_cell.length_b   1.000
_cell.length_c   1.000
_cell.angle_alpha   90.00
_cell.angle_beta   90.00
_cell.angle_gamma   90.00
#
_symmetry.space_group_name_H-M   'P 1'
#
loop_
_entity.id
_entity.type
_entity.pdbx_description
1 polymer ?
#
loop_
_entity_poly.entity_id
_entity_poly.type
_entity_poly.pdbx_seq_one_letter_code
_entity_poly.pdbx_strand_id
1 'polypeptide(L)'
;MIIYTRYKFNGEVLFSRFINFEEIMDRKYSCLGQMTRVTIKGRKTYEGFADEPYLSNKGKCLTLIWYDIDYGTLGLRSGKVTTIFIPLDIIIGIESILHSNPRWGHPPINEFVFSSELRSRLMKLHEKYMQSEEKSRPKKIYLNFD
;
A
#
# COMPACT_ATOMS: atom_id res chain seq x y z
N MET A 1 -18.39 9.26 7.21
CA MET A 1 -17.64 9.82 6.07
C MET A 1 -16.16 9.63 6.37
N ILE A 2 -15.42 8.97 5.50
CA ILE A 2 -14.01 8.60 5.68
C ILE A 2 -13.16 9.52 4.81
N ILE A 3 -12.06 10.04 5.34
CA ILE A 3 -11.07 10.75 4.51
C ILE A 3 -10.13 9.70 3.92
N TYR A 4 -10.05 9.62 2.60
CA TYR A 4 -9.05 8.79 1.92
C TYR A 4 -8.02 9.65 1.21
N THR A 5 -6.76 9.49 1.60
CA THR A 5 -5.60 10.14 0.95
C THR A 5 -4.71 9.07 0.31
N ARG A 6 -4.37 9.28 -0.96
CA ARG A 6 -3.37 8.46 -1.64
C ARG A 6 -2.14 9.31 -1.93
N TYR A 7 -0.99 8.80 -1.54
CA TYR A 7 0.31 9.41 -1.77
C TYR A 7 0.99 8.73 -2.94
N LYS A 8 1.78 9.48 -3.69
CA LYS A 8 2.83 8.91 -4.53
C LYS A 8 3.91 8.32 -3.62
N PHE A 9 4.76 7.47 -4.18
CA PHE A 9 5.89 6.89 -3.45
C PHE A 9 6.87 7.95 -2.91
N ASN A 10 6.85 9.15 -3.50
CA ASN A 10 7.66 10.28 -3.10
C ASN A 10 7.01 11.14 -1.98
N GLY A 11 5.86 10.73 -1.44
CA GLY A 11 5.17 11.44 -0.37
C GLY A 11 4.32 12.63 -0.82
N GLU A 12 4.30 12.99 -2.10
CA GLU A 12 3.32 13.93 -2.62
C GLU A 12 1.91 13.32 -2.56
N VAL A 13 0.93 14.14 -2.22
CA VAL A 13 -0.48 13.74 -2.30
C VAL A 13 -0.86 13.60 -3.78
N LEU A 14 -1.27 12.40 -4.18
CA LEU A 14 -1.88 12.15 -5.48
C LEU A 14 -3.34 12.62 -5.49
N PHE A 15 -4.09 12.27 -4.45
CA PHE A 15 -5.42 12.81 -4.18
C PHE A 15 -5.80 12.66 -2.71
N SER A 16 -6.73 13.49 -2.25
CA SER A 16 -7.40 13.36 -0.96
C SER A 16 -8.88 13.68 -1.14
N ARG A 17 -9.77 12.81 -0.63
CA ARG A 17 -11.21 12.99 -0.77
C ARG A 17 -11.99 12.30 0.33
N PHE A 18 -13.23 12.72 0.50
CA PHE A 18 -14.20 11.98 1.29
C PHE A 18 -14.74 10.79 0.49
N ILE A 19 -14.83 9.64 1.15
CA ILE A 19 -15.42 8.41 0.62
C ILE A 19 -16.40 7.81 1.63
N ASN A 20 -17.30 6.97 1.13
CA ASN A 20 -18.27 6.22 1.93
C ASN A 20 -17.89 4.74 2.07
N PHE A 21 -18.59 4.03 2.95
CA PHE A 21 -18.35 2.60 3.20
C PHE A 21 -18.54 1.76 1.95
N GLU A 22 -19.56 2.08 1.16
CA GLU A 22 -19.88 1.41 -0.10
C GLU A 22 -18.72 1.52 -1.09
N GLU A 23 -18.07 2.68 -1.18
CA GLU A 23 -16.93 2.86 -2.10
C GLU A 23 -15.69 2.05 -1.70
N ILE A 24 -15.56 1.71 -0.41
CA ILE A 24 -14.53 0.77 0.07
C ILE A 24 -14.93 -0.65 -0.31
N MET A 25 -16.19 -1.04 -0.03
CA MET A 25 -16.76 -2.36 -0.34
C MET A 25 -16.67 -2.68 -1.85
N ASP A 26 -16.95 -1.69 -2.69
CA ASP A 26 -16.92 -1.81 -4.16
C ASP A 26 -15.50 -1.73 -4.73
N ARG A 27 -14.49 -1.61 -3.87
CA ARG A 27 -13.06 -1.55 -4.23
C ARG A 27 -12.70 -0.39 -5.18
N LYS A 28 -13.57 0.62 -5.31
CA LYS A 28 -13.40 1.80 -6.20
C LYS A 28 -12.08 2.54 -5.93
N TYR A 29 -11.65 2.52 -4.67
CA TYR A 29 -10.40 3.11 -4.20
C TYR A 29 -9.52 2.11 -3.47
N SER A 30 -9.27 0.94 -4.09
CA SER A 30 -8.49 -0.14 -3.47
C SER A 30 -7.08 0.29 -3.08
N CYS A 31 -6.73 0.07 -1.82
CA CYS A 31 -5.36 0.16 -1.29
C CYS A 31 -4.67 -1.21 -1.21
N LEU A 32 -5.27 -2.27 -1.78
CA LEU A 32 -4.76 -3.63 -1.71
C LEU A 32 -3.28 -3.72 -2.11
N GLY A 33 -2.49 -4.39 -1.28
CA GLY A 33 -1.06 -4.58 -1.42
C GLY A 33 -0.23 -3.34 -1.10
N GLN A 34 -0.83 -2.17 -0.93
CA GLN A 34 -0.11 -0.93 -0.62
C GLN A 34 0.09 -0.79 0.88
N MET A 35 1.21 -0.18 1.24
CA MET A 35 1.43 0.31 2.59
C MET A 35 0.34 1.34 2.93
N THR A 36 -0.41 1.04 3.98
CA THR A 36 -1.65 1.70 4.34
C THR A 36 -1.64 2.05 5.82
N ARG A 37 -2.03 3.28 6.14
CA ARG A 37 -2.36 3.72 7.50
C ARG A 37 -3.86 3.88 7.60
N VAL A 38 -4.45 3.31 8.64
CA VAL A 38 -5.87 3.40 8.95
C VAL A 38 -6.03 4.12 10.27
N THR A 39 -6.83 5.19 10.25
CA THR A 39 -7.19 5.96 11.44
C THR A 39 -8.61 5.58 11.84
N ILE A 40 -8.78 5.17 13.10
CA ILE A 40 -10.09 4.79 13.65
C ILE A 40 -10.67 5.88 14.57
N LYS A 41 -11.93 5.73 14.95
CA LYS A 41 -12.58 6.50 16.03
C LYS A 41 -11.67 6.51 17.27
N GLY A 42 -11.50 7.68 17.89
CA GLY A 42 -10.50 7.89 18.94
C GLY A 42 -9.09 8.24 18.42
N ARG A 43 -8.94 8.44 17.11
CA ARG A 43 -7.70 8.89 16.43
C ARG A 43 -6.50 7.95 16.57
N LYS A 44 -6.73 6.70 16.99
CA LYS A 44 -5.69 5.66 16.97
C LYS A 44 -5.43 5.25 15.52
N THR A 45 -4.15 5.03 15.20
CA THR A 45 -3.70 4.60 13.88
C THR A 45 -3.19 3.17 13.92
N TYR A 46 -3.35 2.48 12.79
CA TYR A 46 -2.75 1.20 12.49
C TYR A 46 -2.13 1.28 11.12
N GLU A 47 -0.94 0.72 10.95
CA GLU A 47 -0.20 0.78 9.70
C GLU A 47 0.01 -0.65 9.18
N GLY A 48 0.50 -0.84 7.97
CA GLY A 48 0.80 -2.16 7.42
C GLY A 48 0.34 -2.30 5.98
N PHE A 49 0.59 -3.46 5.39
CA PHE A 49 0.21 -3.73 4.01
C PHE A 49 -1.23 -4.19 3.94
N ALA A 50 -2.07 -3.51 3.17
CA ALA A 50 -3.44 -3.97 2.97
C ALA A 50 -3.41 -5.33 2.24
N ASP A 51 -4.12 -6.34 2.75
CA ASP A 51 -4.11 -7.69 2.15
C ASP A 51 -5.48 -8.37 2.18
N GLU A 52 -5.57 -9.52 1.50
CA GLU A 52 -6.73 -10.40 1.55
C GLU A 52 -6.78 -11.18 2.90
N PRO A 53 -7.97 -11.46 3.47
CA PRO A 53 -9.30 -11.29 2.90
C PRO A 53 -9.82 -9.87 3.11
N TYR A 54 -9.64 -9.06 2.08
CA TYR A 54 -9.98 -7.67 1.97
C TYR A 54 -11.46 -7.68 1.65
N LEU A 55 -12.28 -7.32 2.64
CA LEU A 55 -13.73 -7.48 2.57
C LEU A 55 -14.14 -8.96 2.48
N SER A 56 -13.59 -9.81 3.36
CA SER A 56 -14.21 -11.12 3.56
C SER A 56 -15.69 -10.93 3.91
N ASN A 57 -16.57 -11.70 3.24
CA ASN A 57 -18.01 -11.76 3.55
C ASN A 57 -18.29 -12.05 5.03
N LYS A 58 -17.29 -12.53 5.78
CA LYS A 58 -17.26 -12.59 7.23
C LYS A 58 -16.53 -11.35 7.76
N GLY A 59 -17.24 -10.24 7.92
CA GLY A 59 -16.86 -9.22 8.89
C GLY A 59 -16.69 -7.77 8.45
N LYS A 60 -16.79 -7.41 7.16
CA LYS A 60 -16.63 -6.00 6.70
C LYS A 60 -15.45 -5.30 7.39
N CYS A 61 -14.26 -5.86 7.24
CA CYS A 61 -13.01 -5.33 7.80
C CYS A 61 -12.05 -4.92 6.69
N LEU A 62 -11.24 -3.91 6.98
CA LEU A 62 -9.99 -3.65 6.29
C LEU A 62 -8.88 -4.45 7.01
N THR A 63 -8.13 -5.24 6.23
CA THR A 63 -7.09 -6.12 6.76
C THR A 63 -5.70 -5.53 6.48
N LEU A 64 -4.86 -5.44 7.50
CA LEU A 64 -3.45 -5.06 7.38
C LEU A 64 -2.55 -6.23 7.78
N ILE A 65 -1.45 -6.41 7.06
CA ILE A 65 -0.39 -7.38 7.35
C ILE A 65 0.84 -6.66 7.86
N TRP A 66 1.35 -7.17 8.98
CA TRP A 66 2.63 -6.81 9.58
C TRP A 66 3.63 -7.93 9.43
N TYR A 67 4.65 -7.67 8.64
CA TYR A 67 5.82 -8.54 8.54
C TYR A 67 6.78 -8.34 9.72
N ASP A 68 7.43 -9.41 10.19
CA ASP A 68 8.57 -9.29 11.11
C ASP A 68 9.79 -8.76 10.34
N ILE A 69 10.00 -7.44 10.41
CA ILE A 69 11.01 -6.72 9.62
C ILE A 69 12.25 -6.44 10.47
N ASP A 70 13.42 -6.61 9.86
CA ASP A 70 14.66 -6.02 10.32
C ASP A 70 14.86 -4.65 9.65
N TYR A 71 14.63 -3.57 10.41
CA TYR A 71 14.74 -2.21 9.91
C TYR A 71 16.18 -1.78 9.57
N GLY A 72 17.21 -2.50 10.03
CA GLY A 72 18.59 -2.25 9.61
C GLY A 72 18.82 -2.63 8.16
N THR A 73 18.31 -3.80 7.77
CA THR A 73 18.46 -4.36 6.43
C THR A 73 17.30 -4.05 5.50
N LEU A 74 16.16 -3.63 6.05
CA LEU A 74 14.85 -3.55 5.37
C LEU A 74 14.38 -4.91 4.84
N GLY A 75 14.93 -6.01 5.38
CA GLY A 75 14.55 -7.36 5.04
C GLY A 75 13.55 -7.96 6.03
N LEU A 76 13.04 -9.14 5.71
CA LEU A 76 12.32 -9.96 6.68
C LEU A 76 13.33 -10.51 7.71
N ARG A 77 13.07 -10.28 9.00
CA ARG A 77 13.78 -10.96 10.08
C ARG A 77 13.32 -12.41 10.20
N SER A 78 12.04 -12.67 9.93
CA SER A 78 11.48 -14.02 9.85
C SER A 78 10.27 -14.07 8.92
N GLY A 79 9.79 -15.28 8.60
CA GLY A 79 8.53 -15.48 7.86
C GLY A 79 7.27 -15.25 8.69
N LYS A 80 7.38 -14.80 9.96
CA LYS A 80 6.22 -14.52 10.81
C LYS A 80 5.50 -13.26 10.34
N VAL A 81 4.18 -13.32 10.36
CA VAL A 81 3.30 -12.20 10.04
C VAL A 81 2.21 -12.07 11.09
N THR A 82 1.80 -10.83 11.37
CA THR A 82 0.63 -10.51 12.17
C THR A 82 -0.44 -9.90 11.27
N THR A 83 -1.67 -10.40 11.37
CA THR A 83 -2.82 -9.86 10.63
C THR A 83 -3.70 -9.03 11.56
N ILE A 84 -4.00 -7.81 11.15
CA ILE A 84 -4.88 -6.88 11.87
C ILE A 84 -6.17 -6.74 11.09
N PHE A 85 -7.30 -7.07 11.72
CA PHE A 85 -8.63 -6.87 11.15
C PHE A 85 -9.26 -5.62 11.76
N ILE A 86 -9.51 -4.60 10.94
CA ILE A 86 -10.08 -3.33 11.38
C ILE A 86 -11.52 -3.23 10.86
N PRO A 87 -12.54 -3.25 11.75
CA PRO A 87 -13.93 -3.10 11.33
C PRO A 87 -14.13 -1.80 10.55
N LEU A 88 -14.83 -1.85 9.43
CA LEU A 88 -15.03 -0.66 8.60
C LEU A 88 -15.75 0.43 9.37
N ASP A 89 -16.81 0.12 10.12
CA ASP A 89 -17.68 1.06 10.84
C ASP A 89 -16.98 2.00 11.84
N ILE A 90 -15.76 1.65 12.27
CA ILE A 90 -14.93 2.48 13.16
C ILE A 90 -13.86 3.28 12.43
N ILE A 91 -13.67 3.10 11.12
CA ILE A 91 -12.68 3.83 10.34
C ILE A 91 -13.15 5.26 10.08
N ILE A 92 -12.24 6.22 10.26
CA ILE A 92 -12.46 7.64 9.94
C ILE A 92 -11.45 8.19 8.93
N GLY A 93 -10.31 7.51 8.74
CA GLY A 93 -9.29 7.90 7.78
C GLY A 93 -8.55 6.70 7.21
N ILE A 94 -8.20 6.79 5.93
CA ILE A 94 -7.33 5.85 5.25
C ILE A 94 -6.27 6.66 4.51
N GLU A 95 -5.03 6.25 4.63
CA GLU A 95 -3.89 6.80 3.90
C GLU A 95 -3.15 5.65 3.25
N SER A 96 -2.71 5.79 2.00
CA SER A 96 -1.97 4.71 1.31
C SER A 96 -0.89 5.26 0.39
N ILE A 97 0.20 4.52 0.25
CA ILE A 97 1.31 4.89 -0.62
C ILE A 97 1.24 4.07 -1.91
N LEU A 98 1.01 4.74 -3.03
CA LEU A 98 0.95 4.10 -4.34
C LEU A 98 2.30 3.45 -4.68
N HIS A 99 2.25 2.26 -5.28
CA HIS A 99 3.43 1.49 -5.72
C HIS A 99 4.37 1.01 -4.59
N SER A 100 3.90 1.00 -3.33
CA SER A 100 4.68 0.56 -2.17
C SER A 100 4.65 -0.95 -1.89
N ASN A 101 3.98 -1.76 -2.72
CA ASN A 101 3.83 -3.19 -2.45
C ASN A 101 5.19 -3.92 -2.53
N PRO A 102 5.57 -4.70 -1.50
CA PRO A 102 6.79 -5.49 -1.54
C PRO A 102 6.78 -6.56 -2.64
N ARG A 103 5.61 -7.00 -3.12
CA ARG A 103 5.48 -7.89 -4.29
C ARG A 103 6.03 -7.26 -5.58
N TRP A 104 6.21 -5.94 -5.63
CA TRP A 104 6.82 -5.21 -6.76
C TRP A 104 8.32 -4.95 -6.55
N GLY A 105 9.00 -5.81 -5.79
CA GLY A 105 10.45 -5.74 -5.57
C GLY A 105 10.89 -4.73 -4.52
N HIS A 106 9.97 -4.22 -3.70
CA HIS A 106 10.29 -3.33 -2.59
C HIS A 106 10.48 -4.11 -1.29
N PRO A 107 11.31 -3.62 -0.35
CA PRO A 107 11.36 -4.18 0.99
C PRO A 107 10.02 -3.93 1.72
N PRO A 108 9.55 -4.89 2.54
CA PRO A 108 8.40 -4.66 3.40
C PRO A 108 8.79 -3.69 4.53
N ILE A 109 8.01 -2.63 4.71
CA ILE A 109 8.14 -1.61 5.75
C ILE A 109 6.76 -1.37 6.34
N ASN A 110 6.54 -1.75 7.60
CA ASN A 110 5.26 -1.58 8.29
C ASN A 110 5.10 -0.20 8.94
N GLU A 111 6.04 0.71 8.71
CA GLU A 111 5.94 2.11 9.12
C GLU A 111 5.51 2.98 7.95
N PHE A 112 4.53 3.83 8.17
CA PHE A 112 4.06 4.82 7.23
C PHE A 112 4.93 6.07 7.36
N VAL A 113 6.07 6.03 6.67
CA VAL A 113 7.13 7.04 6.78
C VAL A 113 7.51 7.60 5.43
N PHE A 114 7.77 8.92 5.42
CA PHE A 114 8.31 9.66 4.28
C PHE A 114 9.72 10.20 4.59
N SER A 115 10.48 9.53 5.45
CA SER A 115 11.82 10.00 5.80
C SER A 115 12.71 10.08 4.55
N SER A 116 13.50 11.14 4.43
CA SER A 116 14.30 11.42 3.24
C SER A 116 15.31 10.32 2.93
N GLU A 117 15.92 9.75 3.97
CA GLU A 117 16.88 8.65 3.84
C GLU A 117 16.21 7.36 3.35
N LEU A 118 15.14 6.93 4.02
CA LEU A 118 14.42 5.72 3.64
C LEU A 118 13.79 5.87 2.24
N ARG A 119 13.20 7.03 1.97
CA ARG A 119 12.68 7.39 0.64
C ARG A 119 13.78 7.31 -0.42
N SER A 120 14.98 7.81 -0.15
CA SER A 120 16.10 7.73 -1.10
C SER A 120 16.47 6.28 -1.41
N ARG A 121 16.60 5.43 -0.38
CA ARG A 121 16.89 3.99 -0.55
C ARG A 121 15.79 3.29 -1.35
N LEU A 122 14.54 3.54 -1.00
CA LEU A 122 13.38 3.00 -1.67
C LEU A 122 13.24 3.46 -3.13
N MET A 123 13.49 4.74 -3.42
CA MET A 123 13.46 5.27 -4.79
C MET A 123 14.54 4.65 -5.68
N LYS A 124 15.76 4.47 -5.17
CA LYS A 124 16.81 3.76 -5.91
C LYS A 124 16.40 2.33 -6.29
N LEU A 125 15.70 1.63 -5.38
CA LEU A 125 15.16 0.30 -5.65
C LEU A 125 14.02 0.35 -6.67
N HIS A 126 13.11 1.32 -6.54
CA HIS A 126 12.02 1.56 -7.47
C HIS A 126 12.53 1.77 -8.90
N GLU A 127 13.49 2.67 -9.09
CA GLU A 127 14.08 2.99 -10.39
C GLU A 127 14.75 1.75 -11.00
N LYS A 128 15.49 1.00 -10.19
CA LYS A 128 16.12 -0.26 -10.63
C LYS A 128 15.07 -1.29 -11.08
N TYR A 129 13.96 -1.43 -10.35
CA TYR A 129 12.85 -2.30 -10.75
C TYR A 129 12.24 -1.84 -12.08
N MET A 130 11.92 -0.55 -12.21
CA MET A 130 11.30 -0.01 -13.43
C MET A 130 12.20 -0.17 -14.66
N GLN A 131 13.51 0.04 -14.51
CA GLN A 131 14.48 -0.21 -15.58
C GLN A 131 14.60 -1.70 -15.95
N SER A 132 14.41 -2.61 -14.98
CA SER A 132 14.42 -4.06 -15.25
C SER A 132 13.17 -4.54 -15.98
N GLU A 133 12.00 -3.99 -15.63
CA GLU A 133 10.75 -4.28 -16.33
C GLU A 133 10.73 -3.71 -17.75
N GLU A 134 11.26 -2.51 -17.95
CA GLU A 134 11.32 -1.89 -19.28
C GLU A 134 12.21 -2.69 -20.24
N LYS A 135 13.26 -3.34 -19.71
CA LYS A 135 14.11 -4.28 -20.45
C LYS A 135 13.44 -5.64 -20.71
N SER A 136 12.52 -6.07 -19.86
CA SER A 136 11.82 -7.36 -20.00
C SER A 136 10.51 -7.28 -20.77
N ARG A 137 9.96 -6.08 -21.01
CA ARG A 137 8.75 -5.89 -21.81
C ARG A 137 9.03 -6.21 -23.28
N PRO A 138 8.29 -7.13 -23.92
CA PRO A 138 8.43 -7.36 -25.35
C PRO A 138 8.09 -6.06 -26.09
N LYS A 139 8.97 -5.62 -26.99
CA LYS A 139 8.70 -4.49 -27.88
C LYS A 139 7.46 -4.80 -28.69
N LYS A 140 6.34 -4.12 -28.41
CA LYS A 140 5.15 -4.17 -29.27
C LYS A 140 5.50 -3.48 -30.59
N ILE A 141 5.79 -4.26 -31.62
CA ILE A 141 5.82 -3.80 -33.00
C ILE A 141 4.38 -3.74 -33.46
N TYR A 142 3.86 -2.54 -33.69
CA TYR A 142 2.60 -2.36 -34.39
C TYR A 142 2.91 -2.40 -35.88
N LEU A 143 2.40 -3.43 -36.57
CA LEU A 143 2.38 -3.45 -38.03
C LEU A 143 1.29 -2.46 -38.47
N ASN A 144 1.71 -1.37 -39.09
CA ASN A 144 0.79 -0.54 -39.85
C ASN A 144 0.44 -1.30 -41.13
N PHE A 145 -0.85 -1.56 -41.32
CA PHE A 145 -1.38 -1.98 -42.60
C PHE A 145 -1.92 -0.72 -43.26
N ASP A 146 -1.25 -0.31 -44.35
CA ASP A 146 -1.73 0.74 -45.25
C ASP A 146 -3.05 0.34 -45.92
#